data_AF-A0A127SEG4-F1
#
_entry.id   AF-A0A127SEG4-F1
#
_cell.length_a   1.000
_cell.length_b   1.000
_cell.length_c   1.000
_cell.angle_alpha   90.00
_cell.angle_beta   90.00
_cell.angle_gamma   90.00
#
_symmetry.space_group_name_H-M   'P 1'
#
loop_
_entity.id
_entity.type
_entity.pdbx_description
1 polymer ?
#
loop_
_entity_poly.entity_id
_entity_poly.type
_entity_poly.pdbx_seq_one_letter_code
_entity_poly.pdbx_strand_id
1 'polypeptide(L)'
;MHKTSAWPLAAIYAVLIVFASLFPFTGWRAQGLEPWMFLAAPLPPPYWTGFDVTSNLIGYAPLGFLLALALLRTGWTRGAVWWAALAGSLLSLAMEFL
;
A
#
# COMPACT_ATOMS: atom_id res chain seq x y z
N MET A 1 23.88 16.01 1.60
CA MET A 1 22.54 15.39 1.57
C MET A 1 21.61 16.30 0.78
N HIS A 2 21.06 15.85 -0.35
CA HIS A 2 20.08 16.65 -1.09
C HIS A 2 18.79 16.74 -0.28
N LYS A 3 18.30 17.96 -0.03
CA LYS A 3 17.00 18.17 0.61
C LYS A 3 15.93 17.67 -0.37
N THR A 4 15.10 16.72 0.07
CA THR A 4 14.00 16.16 -0.72
C THR A 4 12.72 16.22 0.09
N SER A 5 11.61 16.66 -0.52
CA SER A 5 10.27 16.60 0.07
C SER A 5 9.59 15.24 -0.15
N ALA A 6 10.21 14.31 -0.88
CA ALA A 6 9.60 13.02 -1.21
C ALA A 6 9.30 12.17 0.04
N TRP A 7 10.19 12.17 1.04
CA TRP A 7 9.98 11.46 2.31
C TRP A 7 8.75 11.95 3.08
N PRO A 8 8.63 13.24 3.44
CA PRO A 8 7.45 13.71 4.15
C PRO A 8 6.17 13.56 3.32
N LEU A 9 6.23 13.74 1.99
CA LEU A 9 5.06 13.50 1.14
C LEU A 9 4.64 12.03 1.11
N ALA A 10 5.59 11.09 1.02
CA ALA A 10 5.29 9.66 1.11
C ALA A 10 4.64 9.30 2.45
N ALA A 11 5.14 9.86 3.55
CA ALA A 11 4.57 9.62 4.88
C ALA A 11 3.14 10.17 5.01
N ILE A 12 2.89 11.41 4.57
CA ILE A 12 1.54 12.00 4.55
C ILE A 12 0.61 11.15 3.67
N TYR A 13 1.09 10.70 2.52
CA TYR A 13 0.30 9.90 1.61
C TYR A 13 -0.03 8.51 2.18
N ALA A 14 0.91 7.88 2.89
CA ALA A 14 0.63 6.64 3.63
C ALA A 14 -0.44 6.86 4.70
N VAL A 15 -0.40 7.97 5.43
CA VAL A 15 -1.45 8.34 6.39
C VAL A 15 -2.81 8.55 5.71
N LEU A 16 -2.83 9.16 4.51
CA LEU A 16 -4.07 9.30 3.73
C LEU A 16 -4.64 7.96 3.29
N ILE A 17 -3.79 7.02 2.88
CA ILE A 17 -4.23 5.64 2.55
C ILE A 17 -4.84 5.00 3.79
N VAL A 18 -4.15 5.02 4.93
CA VAL A 18 -4.67 4.46 6.19
C VAL A 18 -5.99 5.10 6.57
N PHE A 19 -6.12 6.42 6.43
CA PHE A 19 -7.36 7.12 6.71
C PHE A 19 -8.50 6.66 5.79
N ALA A 20 -8.25 6.61 4.47
CA ALA A 20 -9.26 6.22 3.49
C ALA A 20 -9.67 4.74 3.63
N SER A 21 -8.72 3.87 3.98
CA SER A 21 -8.97 2.45 4.22
C SER A 21 -9.73 2.23 5.52
N LEU A 22 -9.35 2.90 6.61
CA LEU A 22 -9.89 2.60 7.93
C LEU A 22 -11.12 3.42 8.31
N PHE A 23 -11.46 4.50 7.62
CA PHE A 23 -12.65 5.31 7.90
C PHE A 23 -13.94 4.45 7.83
N PRO A 24 -14.87 4.53 8.81
CA PRO A 24 -15.00 5.51 9.90
C PRO A 24 -14.25 5.14 11.21
N PHE A 25 -13.16 4.38 11.12
CA PHE A 25 -12.29 3.90 12.20
C PHE A 25 -12.97 2.98 13.23
N THR A 26 -14.14 2.45 12.88
CA THR A 26 -14.95 1.61 13.78
C THR A 26 -15.63 0.52 12.97
N GLY A 27 -16.03 -0.56 13.62
CA GLY A 27 -16.78 -1.66 12.98
C GLY A 27 -15.93 -2.72 12.28
N TRP A 28 -14.60 -2.56 12.25
CA TRP A 28 -13.64 -3.57 11.80
C TRP A 28 -13.72 -4.85 12.65
N ARG A 29 -13.81 -6.01 11.99
CA ARG A 29 -13.94 -7.32 12.66
C ARG A 29 -13.17 -8.37 11.88
N ALA A 30 -12.25 -9.03 12.56
CA ALA A 30 -11.63 -10.24 12.03
C ALA A 30 -12.72 -11.29 11.72
N GLN A 31 -12.71 -11.81 10.49
CA GLN A 31 -13.72 -12.77 10.03
C GLN A 31 -13.54 -14.19 10.60
N GLY A 32 -12.60 -14.38 11.54
CA GLY A 32 -12.28 -15.70 12.10
C GLY A 32 -11.55 -16.63 11.13
N LEU A 33 -11.08 -16.09 10.01
CA LEU A 33 -10.27 -16.79 9.02
C LEU A 33 -8.79 -16.57 9.30
N GLU A 34 -7.99 -17.60 9.06
CA GLU A 34 -6.55 -17.49 9.15
C GLU A 34 -6.00 -16.57 8.05
N PRO A 35 -5.05 -15.66 8.35
CA PRO A 35 -4.53 -14.67 7.40
C PRO A 35 -4.01 -15.29 6.08
N TRP A 36 -3.45 -16.50 6.14
CA TRP A 36 -2.87 -17.18 4.98
C TRP A 36 -3.93 -17.67 3.99
N MET A 37 -5.19 -17.85 4.41
CA MET A 37 -6.26 -18.30 3.52
C MET A 37 -6.53 -17.30 2.41
N PHE A 38 -6.44 -16.00 2.70
CA PHE A 38 -6.54 -14.94 1.72
C PHE A 38 -5.44 -15.05 0.65
N LEU A 39 -4.19 -15.28 1.08
CA LEU A 39 -3.04 -15.39 0.19
C LEU A 39 -3.05 -16.66 -0.68
N ALA A 40 -3.61 -17.75 -0.16
CA ALA A 40 -3.70 -19.04 -0.85
C ALA A 40 -5.00 -19.21 -1.65
N ALA A 41 -5.90 -18.24 -1.62
CA ALA A 41 -7.17 -18.30 -2.34
C ALA A 41 -6.92 -18.40 -3.87
N PRO A 42 -7.71 -19.19 -4.61
CA PRO A 42 -7.60 -19.25 -6.06
C PRO A 42 -7.89 -17.89 -6.70
N LEU A 43 -7.03 -17.46 -7.63
CA LEU A 43 -7.25 -16.25 -8.43
C LEU A 43 -8.04 -16.57 -9.72
N PRO A 44 -8.98 -15.70 -10.13
CA PRO A 44 -9.46 -14.51 -9.41
C PRO A 44 -10.38 -14.90 -8.24
N PRO A 45 -10.29 -14.23 -7.08
CA PRO A 45 -11.23 -14.46 -5.99
C PRO A 45 -12.67 -14.21 -6.46
N PRO A 46 -13.66 -14.97 -5.97
CA PRO A 46 -15.05 -14.61 -6.18
C PRO A 46 -15.29 -13.18 -5.66
N TYR A 47 -16.06 -12.38 -6.42
CA TYR A 47 -16.37 -10.96 -6.15
C TYR A 47 -15.28 -9.93 -6.45
N TRP A 48 -14.16 -10.31 -7.07
CA TRP A 48 -13.16 -9.35 -7.50
C TRP A 48 -13.69 -8.47 -8.64
N THR A 49 -14.03 -7.20 -8.34
CA THR A 49 -14.46 -6.26 -9.39
C THR A 49 -13.25 -5.53 -9.97
N GLY A 50 -13.30 -5.23 -11.28
CA GLY A 50 -12.28 -4.40 -11.91
C GLY A 50 -12.16 -3.01 -11.27
N PHE A 51 -13.24 -2.52 -10.65
CA PHE A 51 -13.25 -1.28 -9.89
C PHE A 51 -12.38 -1.36 -8.62
N ASP A 52 -12.51 -2.44 -7.85
CA ASP A 52 -11.72 -2.63 -6.61
C ASP A 52 -10.22 -2.69 -6.93
N VAL A 53 -9.86 -3.39 -8.00
CA VAL A 53 -8.46 -3.48 -8.47
C VAL A 53 -7.94 -2.12 -8.92
N THR A 54 -8.69 -1.44 -9.78
CA THR A 54 -8.25 -0.18 -10.40
C THR A 54 -8.16 0.94 -9.38
N SER A 55 -9.12 1.02 -8.45
CA SER A 55 -9.14 2.03 -7.38
C SER A 55 -7.97 1.86 -6.43
N ASN A 56 -7.64 0.63 -6.00
CA ASN A 56 -6.45 0.36 -5.20
C ASN A 56 -5.16 0.66 -5.99
N LEU A 57 -5.08 0.27 -7.26
CA LEU A 57 -3.88 0.54 -8.06
C LEU A 57 -3.61 2.05 -8.18
N ILE A 58 -4.64 2.83 -8.51
CA ILE A 58 -4.54 4.30 -8.60
C ILE A 58 -4.27 4.90 -7.22
N GLY A 59 -4.89 4.36 -6.17
CA GLY A 59 -4.70 4.82 -4.79
C GLY A 59 -3.26 4.62 -4.28
N TYR A 60 -2.60 3.51 -4.60
CA TYR A 60 -1.25 3.22 -4.10
C TYR A 60 -0.13 3.71 -5.04
N ALA A 61 -0.40 3.96 -6.32
CA ALA A 61 0.61 4.38 -7.28
C ALA A 61 1.40 5.65 -6.87
N PRO A 62 0.77 6.72 -6.34
CA PRO A 62 1.50 7.90 -5.89
C PRO A 62 2.42 7.63 -4.72
N LEU A 63 2.03 6.76 -3.77
CA LEU A 63 2.89 6.32 -2.67
C LEU A 63 4.15 5.62 -3.23
N GLY A 64 3.95 4.65 -4.12
CA GLY A 64 5.05 3.91 -4.74
C GLY A 64 6.02 4.82 -5.49
N PHE A 65 5.50 5.79 -6.25
CA PHE A 65 6.31 6.80 -6.91
C PHE A 65 7.12 7.66 -5.92
N LEU A 66 6.47 8.17 -4.86
CA LEU A 66 7.13 9.03 -3.87
C LEU A 66 8.21 8.27 -3.10
N LEU A 67 7.97 7.01 -2.71
CA LEU A 67 8.95 6.16 -2.05
C LEU A 67 10.14 5.87 -2.97
N ALA A 68 9.90 5.47 -4.22
CA ALA A 68 10.97 5.22 -5.17
C ALA A 68 11.81 6.50 -5.41
N LEU A 69 11.16 7.66 -5.57
CA LEU A 69 11.82 8.95 -5.71
C LEU A 69 12.63 9.31 -4.46
N ALA A 70 12.09 9.06 -3.26
CA ALA A 70 12.77 9.33 -2.00
C ALA A 70 14.07 8.51 -1.88
N LEU A 71 14.00 7.21 -2.20
CA LEU A 71 15.15 6.30 -2.19
C LEU A 71 16.22 6.70 -3.22
N LEU A 72 15.80 7.04 -4.44
CA LEU A 72 16.70 7.52 -5.49
C LEU A 72 17.40 8.82 -5.07
N ARG A 73 16.68 9.76 -4.44
CA ARG A 73 17.23 11.04 -3.97
C ARG A 73 18.15 10.91 -2.76
N THR A 74 18.04 9.85 -1.97
CA THR A 74 18.96 9.55 -0.86
C THR A 74 20.15 8.67 -1.26
N GLY A 75 20.31 8.37 -2.55
CA GLY A 75 21.45 7.63 -3.10
C GLY A 75 21.26 6.12 -3.14
N TRP A 76 20.08 5.61 -2.80
CA TRP A 76 19.77 4.18 -2.89
C TRP A 76 19.11 3.86 -4.21
N THR A 77 19.94 3.70 -5.25
CA THR A 77 19.48 3.49 -6.63
C THR A 77 19.14 2.03 -6.93
N ARG A 78 19.89 1.09 -6.34
CA ARG A 78 19.66 -0.34 -6.55
C ARG A 78 18.44 -0.78 -5.75
N GLY A 79 17.41 -1.24 -6.47
CA GLY A 79 16.22 -1.81 -5.86
C GLY A 79 15.23 -0.78 -5.30
N ALA A 80 15.36 0.52 -5.60
CA ALA A 80 14.42 1.55 -5.14
C ALA A 80 12.96 1.20 -5.46
N VAL A 81 12.70 0.74 -6.68
CA VAL A 81 11.37 0.32 -7.12
C VAL A 81 10.90 -0.92 -6.37
N TRP A 82 11.78 -1.90 -6.15
CA TRP A 82 11.46 -3.12 -5.40
C TRP A 82 11.09 -2.80 -3.95
N TRP A 83 11.85 -1.94 -3.27
CA TRP A 83 11.56 -1.54 -1.90
C TRP A 83 10.29 -0.68 -1.79
N ALA A 84 10.06 0.20 -2.76
CA ALA A 84 8.82 0.98 -2.82
C ALA A 84 7.59 0.07 -3.04
N ALA A 85 7.70 -0.90 -3.95
CA ALA A 85 6.65 -1.89 -4.20
C ALA A 85 6.40 -2.74 -2.95
N LEU A 86 7.45 -3.27 -2.32
CA LEU A 86 7.34 -4.07 -1.10
C LEU A 86 6.67 -3.28 0.03
N ALA A 87 7.08 -2.03 0.27
CA ALA A 87 6.47 -1.18 1.29
C ALA A 87 4.98 -0.90 0.99
N GLY A 88 4.63 -0.62 -0.27
CA GLY A 88 3.23 -0.44 -0.69
C GLY A 88 2.40 -1.71 -0.52
N SER A 89 2.95 -2.87 -0.90
CA SER A 89 2.29 -4.17 -0.75
C SER A 89 2.08 -4.55 0.72
N LEU A 90 3.07 -4.28 1.59
CA LEU A 90 2.93 -4.53 3.04
C LEU A 90 1.87 -3.61 3.67
N LEU A 91 1.80 -2.35 3.26
CA LEU A 91 0.74 -1.45 3.71
C LEU A 91 -0.63 -1.94 3.23
N SER A 92 -0.75 -2.33 1.97
CA SER A 92 -2.00 -2.88 1.41
C SER A 92 -2.45 -4.15 2.13
N LEU A 93 -1.53 -5.08 2.40
CA LEU A 93 -1.82 -6.28 3.18
C LEU A 93 -2.28 -5.96 4.60
N ALA A 94 -1.66 -4.97 5.25
CA ALA A 94 -2.06 -4.55 6.59
C ALA A 94 -3.46 -3.93 6.60
N MET A 95 -3.85 -3.19 5.56
CA MET A 95 -5.20 -2.60 5.46
C MET A 95 -6.26 -3.65 5.12
N GLU A 96 -5.91 -4.68 4.34
CA GLU A 96 -6.83 -5.78 3.98
C GLU A 96 -7.11 -6.73 5.15
N PHE A 97 -6.13 -6.88 6.06
CA PHE A 97 -6.24 -7.83 7.16
C PHE A 97 -7.07 -7.32 8.36
N LEU A 98 -7.15 -6.01 8.55
CA LEU A 98 -7.86 -5.36 9.66
C LEU A 98 -9.37 -5.33 9.42
#